data_AF-A0A7S1N4G7-F1
#
_entry.id   AF-A0A7S1N4G7-F1
#
_cell.length_a   1.000
_cell.length_b   1.000
_cell.length_c   1.000
_cell.angle_alpha   90.00
_cell.angle_beta   90.00
_cell.angle_gamma   90.00
#
_symmetry.space_group_name_H-M   'P 1'
#
loop_
_entity.id
_entity.type
_entity.pdbx_description
1 polymer ?
#
loop_
_entity_poly.entity_id
_entity_poly.type
_entity_poly.pdbx_seq_one_letter_code
_entity_poly.pdbx_strand_id
1 'polypeptide(L)'
;NTSIKMKLADLFGVHAKRLNSTFTIGVGDNFYNSGVRSLTDIKWAWYWEGPFSASSLSHKWYMALGNHDHRGNVEAQIQRTEVDPRWHMPARRFAQVFCFQGQRIHLVVLDAEDELKK
;
A
#
# COMPACT_ATOMS: atom_id res chain seq x y z
N ASN A 1 14.83 -8.97 10.86
CA ASN A 1 16.13 -8.67 10.24
C ASN A 1 15.92 -7.69 9.09
N THR A 2 16.24 -6.42 9.29
CA THR A 2 15.94 -5.30 8.38
C THR A 2 16.62 -5.44 7.01
N SER A 3 17.72 -6.18 6.91
CA SER A 3 18.48 -6.34 5.66
C SER A 3 17.73 -7.11 4.56
N ILE A 4 16.91 -8.09 4.91
CA ILE A 4 16.14 -8.88 3.93
C ILE A 4 15.02 -8.03 3.33
N LYS A 5 14.33 -7.23 4.17
CA LYS A 5 13.25 -6.34 3.71
C LYS A 5 13.77 -5.29 2.72
N MET A 6 14.94 -4.69 3.02
CA MET A 6 15.57 -3.73 2.10
C MET A 6 15.95 -4.37 0.77
N LYS A 7 16.57 -5.57 0.79
CA LYS A 7 16.88 -6.31 -0.45
C LYS A 7 15.63 -6.60 -1.29
N LEU A 8 14.52 -6.97 -0.65
CA LEU A 8 13.26 -7.21 -1.35
C LEU A 8 12.73 -5.92 -1.98
N ALA A 9 12.77 -4.81 -1.25
CA ALA A 9 12.32 -3.51 -1.75
C ALA A 9 13.18 -3.01 -2.92
N ASP A 10 14.50 -3.22 -2.87
CA ASP A 10 15.42 -2.94 -3.97
C ASP A 10 15.05 -3.74 -5.23
N LEU A 11 14.81 -5.04 -5.08
CA LEU A 11 14.34 -5.89 -6.19
C LEU A 11 13.00 -5.40 -6.74
N PHE A 12 12.09 -4.97 -5.87
CA PHE A 12 10.81 -4.38 -6.27
C PHE A 12 11.04 -3.16 -7.19
N GLY A 13 11.96 -2.27 -6.82
CA GLY A 13 12.34 -1.12 -7.63
C GLY A 13 12.95 -1.51 -8.98
N VAL A 14 13.83 -2.52 -9.01
CA VAL A 14 14.44 -3.06 -10.25
C VAL A 14 13.37 -3.63 -11.17
N HIS A 15 12.44 -4.43 -10.65
CA HIS A 15 11.36 -5.02 -11.43
C HIS A 15 10.37 -3.98 -11.94
N ALA A 16 9.98 -3.01 -11.10
CA ALA A 16 9.11 -1.91 -11.52
C ALA A 16 9.73 -1.12 -12.67
N LYS A 17 11.05 -0.84 -12.61
CA LYS A 17 11.77 -0.19 -13.70
C LYS A 17 11.76 -1.04 -14.98
N ARG A 18 12.04 -2.34 -14.87
CA ARG A 18 12.08 -3.27 -16.02
C ARG A 18 10.71 -3.41 -16.70
N LEU A 19 9.64 -3.42 -15.91
CA LEU A 19 8.26 -3.57 -16.40
C LEU A 19 7.63 -2.25 -16.86
N ASN A 20 8.31 -1.11 -16.65
CA ASN A 20 7.74 0.22 -16.80
C ASN A 20 6.41 0.35 -16.03
N SER A 21 6.43 -0.07 -14.76
CA SER A 21 5.26 -0.07 -13.88
C SER A 21 4.64 1.32 -13.78
N THR A 22 3.31 1.39 -13.83
CA THR A 22 2.54 2.66 -13.75
C THR A 22 1.69 2.75 -12.48
N PHE A 23 1.53 1.65 -11.75
CA PHE A 23 0.90 1.58 -10.44
C PHE A 23 1.30 0.27 -9.72
N THR A 24 1.11 0.22 -8.41
CA THR A 24 1.19 -1.02 -7.60
C THR A 24 -0.14 -1.28 -6.90
N ILE A 25 -0.44 -2.54 -6.61
CA ILE A 25 -1.55 -2.93 -5.72
C ILE A 25 -0.95 -3.61 -4.50
N GLY A 26 -1.21 -3.05 -3.31
CA GLY A 26 -0.90 -3.67 -2.02
C GLY A 26 -2.10 -4.49 -1.55
N VAL A 27 -1.91 -5.78 -1.29
CA VAL A 27 -3.00 -6.74 -1.06
C VAL A 27 -3.31 -6.97 0.43
N GLY A 28 -2.96 -6.02 1.29
CA GLY A 28 -3.17 -6.09 2.74
C GLY A 28 -1.91 -6.50 3.52
N ASP A 29 -2.08 -6.56 4.84
CA ASP A 29 -1.01 -6.80 5.82
C ASP A 29 0.16 -5.85 5.64
N ASN A 30 -0.19 -4.57 5.50
CA ASN A 30 0.75 -3.51 5.18
C ASN A 30 1.78 -3.35 6.30
N PHE A 31 1.35 -3.48 7.57
CA PHE A 31 2.20 -3.30 8.74
C PHE A 31 2.07 -4.41 9.79
N TYR A 32 2.99 -5.36 9.74
CA TYR A 32 3.13 -6.39 10.77
C TYR A 32 3.66 -5.83 12.11
N ASN A 33 3.33 -6.39 13.27
CA ASN A 33 2.24 -7.36 13.52
C ASN A 33 0.90 -6.69 13.93
N SER A 34 0.88 -5.37 14.09
CA SER A 34 -0.27 -4.62 14.63
C SER A 34 -0.41 -3.24 14.00
N GLY A 35 -0.62 -3.20 12.68
CA GLY A 35 -0.86 -1.99 11.89
C GLY A 35 0.13 -0.85 12.18
N VAL A 36 -0.32 0.37 11.93
CA VAL A 36 0.28 1.61 12.48
C VAL A 36 -0.60 2.13 13.61
N ARG A 37 -0.05 2.93 14.54
CA ARG A 37 -0.80 3.54 15.65
C ARG A 37 -1.39 4.90 15.28
N SER A 38 -0.73 5.63 14.39
CA SER A 38 -1.10 6.99 13.95
C SER A 38 -0.48 7.31 12.59
N LEU A 39 -0.80 8.49 12.04
CA LEU A 39 -0.18 9.04 10.82
C LEU A 39 1.33 9.25 10.96
N THR A 40 1.81 9.44 12.19
CA THR A 40 3.22 9.73 12.51
C THR A 40 3.94 8.51 13.11
N ASP A 41 3.34 7.32 13.03
CA ASP A 41 3.99 6.09 13.50
C ASP A 41 5.29 5.84 12.72
N ILE A 42 6.37 5.53 13.45
CA ILE A 42 7.69 5.26 12.89
C ILE A 42 7.70 4.10 11.88
N LYS A 43 6.70 3.21 11.94
CA LYS A 43 6.53 2.14 10.95
C LYS A 43 6.37 2.65 9.52
N TRP A 44 5.83 3.85 9.30
CA TRP A 44 5.81 4.48 7.98
C TRP A 44 7.23 4.66 7.44
N ALA A 45 8.12 5.26 8.24
CA ALA A 45 9.51 5.45 7.84
C ALA A 45 10.23 4.11 7.58
N TRP A 46 10.05 3.15 8.49
CA TRP A 46 10.81 1.89 8.47
C TRP A 46 10.32 0.87 7.44
N TYR A 47 9.03 0.86 7.12
CA TYR A 47 8.44 -0.20 6.29
C TYR A 47 7.80 0.32 5.01
N TRP A 48 7.63 1.64 4.85
CA TRP A 48 7.02 2.23 3.68
C TRP A 48 7.95 3.24 2.98
N GLU A 49 8.29 4.34 3.63
CA GLU A 49 8.97 5.48 3.00
C GLU A 49 10.42 5.16 2.63
N GLY A 50 11.19 4.60 3.57
CA GLY A 50 12.59 4.24 3.34
C GLY A 50 12.74 3.10 2.32
N PRO A 51 12.15 1.92 2.57
CA PRO A 51 12.32 0.77 1.69
C PRO A 51 11.84 1.00 0.26
N PHE A 52 10.68 1.62 0.06
CA PHE A 52 10.08 1.80 -1.27
C PHE A 52 10.37 3.20 -1.86
N SER A 53 11.59 3.71 -1.68
CA SER A 53 12.01 5.06 -2.10
C SER A 53 12.55 5.16 -3.53
N ALA A 54 12.70 4.02 -4.24
CA ALA A 54 13.19 4.01 -5.62
C ALA A 54 12.29 4.84 -6.54
N SER A 55 12.87 5.61 -7.48
CA SER A 55 12.11 6.48 -8.39
C SER A 55 11.14 5.72 -9.29
N SER A 56 11.43 4.45 -9.60
CA SER A 56 10.54 3.55 -10.33
C SER A 56 9.30 3.13 -9.54
N LEU A 57 9.22 3.45 -8.25
CA LEU A 57 8.10 3.17 -7.35
C LEU A 57 7.33 4.44 -6.93
N SER A 58 7.65 5.60 -7.52
CA SER A 58 7.03 6.89 -7.21
C SER A 58 5.60 7.06 -7.75
N HIS A 59 5.07 6.05 -8.45
CA HIS A 59 3.69 6.02 -8.91
C HIS A 59 2.71 5.67 -7.78
N LYS A 60 1.41 5.68 -8.06
CA LYS A 60 0.36 5.37 -7.10
C LYS A 60 0.36 3.89 -6.71
N TRP A 61 0.08 3.62 -5.43
CA TRP A 61 -0.13 2.32 -4.83
C TRP A 61 -1.56 2.25 -4.30
N TYR A 62 -2.36 1.34 -4.83
CA TYR A 62 -3.71 1.07 -4.38
C TYR A 62 -3.65 0.05 -3.26
N MET A 63 -3.96 0.45 -2.03
CA MET A 63 -3.74 -0.39 -0.86
C MET A 63 -5.05 -1.02 -0.38
N ALA A 64 -5.00 -2.30 -0.04
CA ALA A 64 -6.02 -3.00 0.71
C ALA A 64 -5.61 -3.15 2.18
N LEU A 65 -6.56 -3.52 3.03
CA LEU A 65 -6.33 -3.87 4.42
C LEU A 65 -6.17 -5.39 4.58
N GLY A 66 -5.23 -5.81 5.41
CA GLY A 66 -5.16 -7.19 5.92
C GLY A 66 -5.49 -7.27 7.41
N ASN A 67 -5.52 -8.49 7.95
CA ASN A 67 -5.91 -8.72 9.34
C ASN A 67 -4.91 -8.12 10.34
N HIS A 68 -3.63 -7.97 9.99
CA HIS A 68 -2.65 -7.30 10.83
C HIS A 68 -2.85 -5.79 10.92
N ASP A 69 -3.42 -5.17 9.87
CA ASP A 69 -3.72 -3.74 9.84
C ASP A 69 -4.86 -3.37 10.79
N HIS A 70 -5.87 -4.25 10.88
CA HIS A 70 -7.00 -4.13 11.82
C HIS A 70 -6.61 -4.20 13.30
N ARG A 71 -5.42 -4.72 13.61
CA ARG A 71 -4.88 -4.73 14.99
C ARG A 71 -4.24 -3.40 15.38
N GLY A 72 -4.14 -2.45 14.45
CA GLY A 72 -3.71 -1.09 14.69
C GLY A 72 -4.82 -0.08 14.37
N ASN A 73 -4.41 1.10 13.92
CA ASN A 73 -5.29 2.18 13.54
C ASN A 73 -5.48 2.19 12.02
N VAL A 74 -6.59 1.60 11.56
CA VAL A 74 -6.99 1.60 10.14
C VAL A 74 -7.21 3.02 9.62
N GLU A 75 -7.75 3.91 10.45
CA GLU A 75 -8.03 5.30 10.05
C GLU A 75 -6.75 6.05 9.70
N ALA A 76 -5.65 5.79 10.41
CA ALA A 76 -4.35 6.36 10.06
C ALA A 76 -3.86 5.91 8.67
N GLN A 77 -4.18 4.68 8.23
CA GLN A 77 -3.86 4.23 6.88
C GLN A 77 -4.75 4.87 5.81
N ILE A 78 -6.02 5.17 6.14
CA ILE A 78 -6.92 5.90 5.24
C ILE A 78 -6.43 7.35 5.06
N GLN A 79 -6.24 8.05 6.18
CA GLN A 79 -5.78 9.44 6.22
C GLN A 79 -4.41 9.63 5.55
N ARG A 80 -3.58 8.57 5.51
CA ARG A 80 -2.28 8.64 4.81
C ARG A 80 -2.43 8.99 3.33
N THR A 81 -3.58 8.68 2.71
CA THR A 81 -3.91 9.06 1.34
C THR A 81 -3.80 10.56 1.07
N GLU A 82 -4.05 11.38 2.09
CA GLU A 82 -3.96 12.85 2.00
C GLU A 82 -2.52 13.37 2.19
N VAL A 83 -1.64 12.53 2.73
CA VAL A 83 -0.28 12.90 3.13
C VAL A 83 0.77 12.42 2.11
N ASP A 84 0.64 11.20 1.61
CA ASP A 84 1.60 10.60 0.68
C ASP A 84 0.93 10.31 -0.66
N PRO A 85 1.28 11.03 -1.75
CA PRO A 85 0.63 10.87 -3.06
C PRO A 85 0.83 9.47 -3.67
N ARG A 86 1.80 8.70 -3.18
CA ARG A 86 1.97 7.29 -3.59
C ARG A 86 0.98 6.38 -2.89
N TRP A 87 0.55 6.69 -1.67
CA TRP A 87 -0.37 5.85 -0.91
C TRP A 87 -1.82 6.20 -1.28
N HIS A 88 -2.58 5.26 -1.82
CA HIS A 88 -3.99 5.49 -2.16
C HIS A 88 -4.89 4.43 -1.54
N MET A 89 -5.58 4.86 -0.49
CA MET A 89 -6.54 4.06 0.27
C MET A 89 -7.63 4.99 0.85
N PRO A 90 -8.48 5.60 0.01
CA PRO A 90 -9.40 6.67 0.44
C PRO A 90 -10.52 6.19 1.37
N ALA A 91 -10.74 4.87 1.46
CA ALA A 91 -11.66 4.23 2.36
C ALA A 91 -11.24 2.76 2.56
N ARG A 92 -11.85 2.06 3.53
CA ARG A 92 -11.63 0.62 3.74
C ARG A 92 -12.02 -0.22 2.51
N ARG A 93 -13.04 0.24 1.78
CA ARG A 93 -13.52 -0.34 0.53
C ARG A 93 -13.64 0.78 -0.48
N PHE A 94 -13.12 0.60 -1.68
CA PHE A 94 -13.21 1.61 -2.73
C PHE A 94 -13.11 0.97 -4.11
N ALA A 95 -13.55 1.72 -5.12
CA ALA A 95 -13.34 1.36 -6.50
C ALA A 95 -12.55 2.46 -7.20
N GLN A 96 -11.60 2.08 -8.04
CA GLN A 96 -10.86 2.99 -8.90
C GLN A 96 -11.04 2.53 -10.35
N VAL A 97 -11.47 3.46 -11.19
CA VAL A 97 -11.50 3.26 -12.64
C VAL A 97 -10.32 3.99 -13.26
N PHE A 98 -9.59 3.33 -14.15
CA PHE A 98 -8.52 3.94 -14.91
C PHE A 98 -8.38 3.30 -16.29
N CYS A 99 -7.78 4.03 -17.23
CA CYS A 99 -7.45 3.51 -18.55
C CYS A 99 -6.00 3.03 -18.55
N PHE A 100 -5.77 1.81 -19.00
CA PHE A 100 -4.44 1.24 -19.18
C PHE A 100 -4.37 0.61 -20.56
N GLN A 101 -3.42 1.06 -21.38
CA GLN A 101 -3.25 0.58 -22.77
C GLN A 101 -4.54 0.64 -23.61
N GLY A 102 -5.33 1.70 -23.44
CA GLY A 102 -6.61 1.88 -24.14
C GLY A 102 -7.78 1.08 -23.55
N GLN A 103 -7.53 0.19 -22.60
CA GLN A 103 -8.58 -0.58 -21.92
C GLN A 103 -9.01 0.12 -20.63
N ARG A 104 -10.33 0.18 -20.39
CA ARG A 104 -10.88 0.61 -19.10
C ARG A 104 -10.77 -0.54 -18.11
N ILE A 105 -10.12 -0.29 -16.97
CA ILE A 105 -9.96 -1.22 -15.85
C ILE A 105 -10.79 -0.68 -14.68
N HIS A 106 -11.58 -1.56 -14.06
CA HIS A 106 -12.31 -1.31 -12.83
C HIS A 106 -11.64 -2.11 -11.71
N LEU A 107 -10.84 -1.43 -10.88
CA LEU A 107 -10.27 -2.03 -9.68
C LEU A 107 -11.25 -1.87 -8.53
N VAL A 108 -11.66 -2.99 -7.92
CA VAL A 108 -12.48 -3.00 -6.71
C VAL A 108 -11.63 -3.55 -5.57
N VAL A 109 -11.46 -2.74 -4.51
CA VAL A 109 -10.70 -3.10 -3.32
C VAL A 109 -11.67 -3.30 -2.16
N LEU A 110 -11.55 -4.45 -1.50
CA LEU A 110 -12.42 -4.89 -0.42
C LEU A 110 -11.63 -5.03 0.89
N ASP A 111 -12.33 -4.85 2.01
CA ASP A 111 -11.85 -5.17 3.35
C ASP A 111 -12.47 -6.50 3.79
N ALA A 112 -11.71 -7.59 3.62
CA ALA A 112 -12.22 -8.94 3.87
C ALA A 112 -12.38 -9.26 5.37
N GLU A 113 -11.56 -8.65 6.24
CA GLU A 113 -11.63 -8.89 7.68
C GLU A 113 -12.92 -8.34 8.29
N ASP A 114 -13.43 -7.23 7.74
CA ASP A 114 -14.73 -6.66 8.14
C ASP A 114 -15.93 -7.52 7.69
N GLU A 115 -15.77 -8.35 6.65
CA GLU A 115 -16.82 -9.31 6.24
C GLU A 115 -16.89 -10.55 7.14
N LEU A 116 -15.79 -10.92 7.79
CA LEU A 116 -15.74 -12.08 8.70
C LEU A 116 -16.32 -11.80 10.09
N LYS A 117 -16.64 -10.54 10.39
CA LYS A 117 -17.18 -10.09 11.69
C LYS A 117 -18.71 -9.89 11.69
N LYS A 118 -19.36 -10.13 10.56
CA LYS A 118 -20.82 -10.14 10.41
C LYS A 118 -21.36 -11.54 10.65
#